data_AF-A0A2Z5QL98-F1
#
_entry.id   AF-A0A2Z5QL98-F1
#
_cell.length_a   1.000
_cell.length_b   1.000
_cell.length_c   1.000
_cell.angle_alpha   90.00
_cell.angle_beta   90.00
_cell.angle_gamma   90.00
#
_symmetry.space_group_name_H-M   'P 1'
#
loop_
_entity.id
_entity.type
_entity.pdbx_description
1 polymer ?
#
loop_
_entity_poly.entity_id
_entity_poly.type
_entity_poly.pdbx_seq_one_letter_code
_entity_poly.pdbx_strand_id
1 'polypeptide(L)'
;MKLLIKYAAVVSSITISQAYANEFYYGVAEHLFRRDYTYSEQAILKSKEICASVMRIDAPWEDVEKKKGIYNIPKKWDDVINKMVSVGIKPLLIIDYGNSLYGNGKPVTEEYTKAYAAYAYYLARHFKGRVNLYEIWNEWDTTTGGMPKGNVADYQKLVKMTYPRIKSVDKKITVITGSFSHAALDVAVGESKRNFLADYMSPEMASYTDAIAIHPYVAYRKKPYNEYSKYIDQIKYAKSLLMNVAGYKEKQLFITEMGWTTFDPRFSVSDDDQAKYILNAIKDAKEIGLNGVIIYSLKDGGKNYFNSEEGFGIFDYKWNAKKTASNLIDLCKGKSNAIKEGL
;
A
#
# COMPACT_ATOMS: atom_id res chain seq x y z
N MET A 1 -75.30 20.73 -6.00
CA MET A 1 -74.19 21.48 -6.63
C MET A 1 -72.92 21.13 -5.87
N LYS A 2 -72.04 20.30 -6.43
CA LYS A 2 -70.96 19.59 -5.72
C LYS A 2 -69.74 20.48 -5.47
N LEU A 3 -69.23 20.48 -4.24
CA LEU A 3 -67.92 21.01 -3.85
C LEU A 3 -66.80 20.13 -4.45
N LEU A 4 -65.77 20.76 -5.01
CA LEU A 4 -64.53 20.12 -5.47
C LEU A 4 -63.38 20.51 -4.53
N ILE A 5 -62.88 19.55 -3.77
CA ILE A 5 -61.66 19.67 -2.96
C ILE A 5 -60.48 19.22 -3.83
N LYS A 6 -59.48 20.09 -4.03
CA LYS A 6 -58.19 19.74 -4.64
C LYS A 6 -57.26 19.18 -3.56
N TYR A 7 -56.82 17.95 -3.72
CA TYR A 7 -55.68 17.40 -2.97
C TYR A 7 -54.40 17.58 -3.80
N ALA A 8 -53.44 18.32 -3.28
CA ALA A 8 -52.07 18.36 -3.79
C ALA A 8 -51.26 17.30 -3.04
N ALA A 9 -50.77 16.29 -3.76
CA ALA A 9 -49.83 15.31 -3.21
C ALA A 9 -48.40 15.83 -3.40
N VAL A 10 -47.73 16.15 -2.30
CA VAL A 10 -46.29 16.43 -2.27
C VAL A 10 -45.57 15.10 -2.17
N VAL A 11 -44.92 14.66 -3.24
CA VAL A 11 -44.02 13.50 -3.23
C VAL A 11 -42.65 13.98 -2.75
N SER A 12 -42.34 13.73 -1.48
CA SER A 12 -40.99 13.92 -0.94
C SER A 12 -40.15 12.69 -1.28
N SER A 13 -39.23 12.84 -2.23
CA SER A 13 -38.23 11.83 -2.55
C SER A 13 -37.09 11.89 -1.52
N ILE A 14 -37.11 10.96 -0.56
CA ILE A 14 -36.00 10.74 0.37
C ILE A 14 -34.91 9.97 -0.39
N THR A 15 -33.86 10.66 -0.82
CA THR A 15 -32.61 10.01 -1.23
C THR A 15 -31.88 9.54 0.02
N ILE A 16 -31.99 8.26 0.35
CA ILE A 16 -31.13 7.61 1.33
C ILE A 16 -29.75 7.49 0.69
N SER A 17 -28.85 8.40 1.03
CA SER A 17 -27.42 8.21 0.80
C SER A 17 -26.96 7.07 1.70
N GLN A 18 -26.81 5.86 1.14
CA GLN A 18 -26.00 4.83 1.79
C GLN A 18 -24.56 5.33 1.79
N ALA A 19 -24.18 6.00 2.87
CA ALA A 19 -22.77 6.18 3.20
C ALA A 19 -22.20 4.80 3.50
N TYR A 20 -21.68 4.12 2.46
CA TYR A 20 -20.78 3.01 2.68
C TYR A 20 -19.62 3.57 3.50
N ALA A 21 -19.50 3.15 4.75
CA ALA A 21 -18.28 3.39 5.50
C ALA A 21 -17.15 2.79 4.65
N ASN A 22 -16.28 3.66 4.09
CA ASN A 22 -15.17 3.20 3.26
C ASN A 22 -14.35 2.21 4.10
N GLU A 23 -14.23 0.98 3.60
CA GLU A 23 -13.45 -0.07 4.24
C GLU A 23 -12.02 0.44 4.50
N PHE A 24 -11.57 0.42 5.75
CA PHE A 24 -10.21 0.78 6.11
C PHE A 24 -9.31 -0.44 6.01
N TYR A 25 -8.37 -0.41 5.07
CA TYR A 25 -7.40 -1.46 4.81
C TYR A 25 -6.28 -1.39 5.85
N TYR A 26 -6.37 -2.23 6.88
CA TYR A 26 -5.29 -2.45 7.84
C TYR A 26 -4.52 -3.71 7.46
N GLY A 27 -3.20 -3.63 7.37
CA GLY A 27 -2.38 -4.77 6.97
C GLY A 27 -0.89 -4.66 7.26
N VAL A 28 -0.15 -5.59 6.67
CA VAL A 28 1.31 -5.74 6.81
C VAL A 28 1.96 -6.02 5.45
N ALA A 29 3.21 -5.62 5.29
CA ALA A 29 4.05 -5.98 4.15
C ALA A 29 4.96 -7.16 4.50
N GLU A 30 5.18 -8.05 3.53
CA GLU A 30 6.11 -9.19 3.67
C GLU A 30 6.51 -9.72 2.28
N HIS A 31 7.74 -10.23 2.14
CA HIS A 31 8.24 -10.78 0.88
C HIS A 31 7.85 -12.25 0.72
N LEU A 32 6.65 -12.54 0.18
CA LEU A 32 6.15 -13.93 0.14
C LEU A 32 6.62 -14.72 -1.09
N PHE A 33 6.55 -14.13 -2.28
CA PHE A 33 6.70 -14.86 -3.54
C PHE A 33 8.08 -15.46 -3.79
N ARG A 34 9.13 -14.93 -3.15
CA ARG A 34 10.50 -15.46 -3.24
C ARG A 34 10.89 -16.39 -2.09
N ARG A 35 9.98 -16.65 -1.16
CA ARG A 35 10.17 -17.59 -0.05
C ARG A 35 9.62 -18.97 -0.39
N ASP A 36 9.93 -19.95 0.45
CA ASP A 36 9.24 -21.23 0.42
C ASP A 36 7.81 -21.09 0.93
N TYR A 37 6.95 -22.04 0.53
CA TYR A 37 5.52 -21.97 0.86
C TYR A 37 5.25 -22.06 2.37
N THR A 38 6.06 -22.81 3.12
CA THR A 38 5.89 -22.95 4.58
C THR A 38 6.05 -21.60 5.27
N TYR A 39 7.09 -20.84 4.89
CA TYR A 39 7.26 -19.46 5.36
C TYR A 39 6.06 -18.59 4.96
N SER A 40 5.64 -18.64 3.70
CA SER A 40 4.55 -17.81 3.22
C SER A 40 3.23 -18.11 3.93
N GLU A 41 2.91 -19.38 4.12
CA GLU A 41 1.73 -19.81 4.86
C GLU A 41 1.77 -19.32 6.31
N GLN A 42 2.90 -19.48 6.99
CA GLN A 42 3.06 -18.99 8.36
C GLN A 42 2.88 -17.46 8.44
N ALA A 43 3.46 -16.70 7.51
CA ALA A 43 3.29 -15.25 7.42
C ALA A 43 1.81 -14.85 7.24
N ILE A 44 1.07 -15.56 6.37
CA ILE A 44 -0.35 -15.31 6.14
C ILE A 44 -1.16 -15.59 7.41
N LEU A 45 -0.88 -16.71 8.10
CA LEU A 45 -1.56 -17.05 9.35
C LEU A 45 -1.25 -16.04 10.47
N LYS A 46 0.01 -15.61 10.60
CA LYS A 46 0.42 -14.57 11.56
C LYS A 46 -0.23 -13.22 11.27
N SER A 47 -0.38 -12.87 10.00
CA SER A 47 -1.14 -11.68 9.59
C SER A 47 -2.63 -11.79 9.97
N LYS A 48 -3.21 -13.00 9.90
CA LYS A 48 -4.58 -13.23 10.34
C LYS A 48 -4.75 -13.07 11.86
N GLU A 49 -3.77 -13.51 12.66
CA GLU A 49 -3.78 -13.40 14.13
C GLU A 49 -3.90 -11.94 14.62
N ILE A 50 -3.35 -10.98 13.86
CA ILE A 50 -3.44 -9.54 14.17
C ILE A 50 -4.66 -8.85 13.53
N CYS A 51 -5.59 -9.60 12.93
CA CYS A 51 -6.73 -9.07 12.16
C CYS A 51 -6.30 -8.21 10.95
N ALA A 52 -5.16 -8.48 10.31
CA ALA A 52 -4.84 -7.86 9.05
C ALA A 52 -5.88 -8.26 7.98
N SER A 53 -6.36 -7.27 7.25
CA SER A 53 -7.32 -7.42 6.14
C SER A 53 -6.64 -7.49 4.77
N VAL A 54 -5.39 -7.03 4.69
CA VAL A 54 -4.60 -6.95 3.46
C VAL A 54 -3.15 -7.30 3.77
N MET A 55 -2.46 -7.93 2.81
CA MET A 55 -1.00 -7.96 2.81
C MET A 55 -0.46 -7.39 1.50
N ARG A 56 0.56 -6.55 1.62
CA ARG A 56 1.30 -5.99 0.49
C ARG A 56 2.53 -6.84 0.20
N ILE A 57 2.63 -7.34 -1.02
CA ILE A 57 3.70 -8.27 -1.41
C ILE A 57 4.23 -7.91 -2.81
N ASP A 58 5.54 -8.10 -3.02
CA ASP A 58 6.18 -7.92 -4.32
C ASP A 58 5.69 -8.95 -5.33
N ALA A 59 5.52 -8.53 -6.58
CA ALA A 59 5.32 -9.38 -7.74
C ALA A 59 6.41 -9.13 -8.79
N PRO A 60 7.63 -9.70 -8.60
CA PRO A 60 8.79 -9.43 -9.44
C PRO A 60 8.62 -9.93 -10.88
N TRP A 61 8.74 -9.02 -11.85
CA TRP A 61 8.55 -9.26 -13.27
C TRP A 61 9.56 -10.26 -13.82
N GLU A 62 10.81 -10.18 -13.40
CA GLU A 62 11.87 -11.11 -13.80
C GLU A 62 11.57 -12.58 -13.44
N ASP A 63 10.73 -12.83 -12.42
CA ASP A 63 10.33 -14.18 -12.05
C ASP A 63 9.30 -14.77 -13.03
N VAL A 64 8.56 -13.92 -13.74
CA VAL A 64 7.43 -14.27 -14.61
C VAL A 64 7.81 -14.28 -16.09
N GLU A 65 8.57 -13.30 -16.56
CA GLU A 65 8.98 -13.20 -17.96
C GLU A 65 10.47 -13.49 -18.11
N LYS A 66 10.81 -14.76 -18.36
CA LYS A 66 12.21 -15.21 -18.54
C LYS A 66 12.64 -15.22 -20.01
N LYS A 67 11.69 -15.05 -20.93
CA LYS A 67 11.90 -14.92 -22.37
C LYS A 67 10.91 -13.87 -22.89
N LYS A 68 11.36 -12.96 -23.76
CA LYS A 68 10.52 -11.85 -24.25
C LYS A 68 9.16 -12.35 -24.75
N GLY A 69 8.08 -11.80 -24.22
CA GLY A 69 6.69 -12.12 -24.55
C GLY A 69 6.16 -13.45 -24.02
N ILE A 70 6.97 -14.21 -23.27
CA ILE A 70 6.56 -15.51 -22.70
C ILE A 70 6.46 -15.35 -21.18
N TYR A 71 5.22 -15.26 -20.70
CA TYR A 71 4.90 -15.10 -19.30
C TYR A 71 4.53 -16.44 -18.66
N ASN A 72 5.05 -16.71 -17.47
CA ASN A 72 4.70 -17.89 -16.70
C ASN A 72 4.69 -17.56 -15.20
N ILE A 73 3.50 -17.47 -14.60
CA ILE A 73 3.38 -17.31 -13.14
C ILE A 73 3.86 -18.61 -12.47
N PRO A 74 4.85 -18.54 -11.55
CA PRO A 74 5.23 -19.72 -10.78
C PRO A 74 4.03 -20.23 -9.96
N LYS A 75 3.77 -21.56 -9.98
CA LYS A 75 2.64 -22.17 -9.24
C LYS A 75 2.55 -21.73 -7.78
N LYS A 76 3.70 -21.55 -7.11
CA LYS A 76 3.75 -21.09 -5.71
C LYS A 76 3.05 -19.74 -5.50
N TRP A 77 3.03 -18.84 -6.49
CA TRP A 77 2.31 -17.57 -6.38
C TRP A 77 0.80 -17.81 -6.29
N ASP A 78 0.26 -18.74 -7.10
CA ASP A 78 -1.13 -19.15 -6.99
C ASP A 78 -1.44 -19.75 -5.63
N ASP A 79 -0.57 -20.63 -5.11
CA ASP A 79 -0.76 -21.25 -3.80
C ASP A 79 -0.77 -20.19 -2.67
N VAL A 80 0.13 -19.20 -2.72
CA VAL A 80 0.19 -18.08 -1.77
C VAL A 80 -1.06 -17.21 -1.86
N ILE A 81 -1.46 -16.78 -3.07
CA ILE A 81 -2.65 -15.94 -3.27
C ILE A 81 -3.92 -16.67 -2.83
N ASN A 82 -4.06 -17.94 -3.19
CA ASN A 82 -5.21 -18.75 -2.77
C ASN A 82 -5.25 -18.89 -1.24
N LYS A 83 -4.10 -19.07 -0.58
CA LYS A 83 -4.04 -19.11 0.88
C LYS A 83 -4.49 -17.79 1.50
N MET A 84 -4.00 -16.65 1.02
CA MET A 84 -4.41 -15.32 1.49
C MET A 84 -5.93 -15.15 1.39
N VAL A 85 -6.48 -15.40 0.20
CA VAL A 85 -7.93 -15.28 -0.06
C VAL A 85 -8.73 -16.23 0.84
N SER A 86 -8.27 -17.48 1.03
CA SER A 86 -8.97 -18.48 1.85
C SER A 86 -9.13 -18.09 3.32
N VAL A 87 -8.23 -17.25 3.85
CA VAL A 87 -8.30 -16.75 5.23
C VAL A 87 -8.85 -15.32 5.32
N GLY A 88 -9.35 -14.78 4.20
CA GLY A 88 -9.94 -13.44 4.12
C GLY A 88 -8.92 -12.31 4.14
N ILE A 89 -7.67 -12.56 3.73
CA ILE A 89 -6.65 -11.53 3.51
C ILE A 89 -6.64 -11.15 2.03
N LYS A 90 -6.82 -9.87 1.74
CA LYS A 90 -6.74 -9.31 0.39
C LYS A 90 -5.27 -9.15 -0.02
N PRO A 91 -4.85 -9.67 -1.17
CA PRO A 91 -3.52 -9.36 -1.70
C PRO A 91 -3.48 -7.96 -2.32
N LEU A 92 -2.46 -7.19 -1.97
CA LEU A 92 -2.01 -5.99 -2.70
C LEU A 92 -0.70 -6.35 -3.37
N LEU A 93 -0.70 -6.42 -4.71
CA LEU A 93 0.47 -6.79 -5.49
C LEU A 93 1.21 -5.54 -5.97
N ILE A 94 2.49 -5.45 -5.62
CA ILE A 94 3.40 -4.46 -6.18
C ILE A 94 3.92 -5.01 -7.50
N ILE A 95 3.70 -4.28 -8.59
CA ILE A 95 4.20 -4.68 -9.90
C ILE A 95 5.65 -4.15 -10.01
N ASP A 96 6.61 -4.95 -9.60
CA ASP A 96 8.03 -4.59 -9.53
C ASP A 96 8.87 -5.70 -10.19
N TYR A 97 10.20 -5.68 -10.18
CA TYR A 97 10.97 -4.50 -10.59
C TYR A 97 11.15 -4.57 -12.13
N GLY A 98 12.31 -4.14 -12.62
CA GLY A 98 12.66 -4.23 -14.03
C GLY A 98 12.87 -5.67 -14.51
N ASN A 99 13.15 -5.79 -15.81
CA ASN A 99 13.49 -7.05 -16.45
C ASN A 99 14.61 -6.82 -17.49
N SER A 100 15.74 -7.51 -17.28
CA SER A 100 16.97 -7.37 -18.08
C SER A 100 16.78 -7.69 -19.57
N LEU A 101 15.71 -8.38 -19.94
CA LEU A 101 15.33 -8.59 -21.34
C LEU A 101 15.11 -7.27 -22.10
N TYR A 102 14.68 -6.21 -21.41
CA TYR A 102 14.36 -4.91 -21.99
C TYR A 102 15.30 -3.78 -21.55
N GLY A 103 16.11 -4.02 -20.51
CA GLY A 103 17.15 -3.11 -20.04
C GLY A 103 17.51 -3.33 -18.56
N ASN A 104 18.68 -2.84 -18.14
CA ASN A 104 19.20 -3.01 -16.77
C ASN A 104 18.79 -1.86 -15.84
N GLY A 105 17.52 -1.46 -15.89
CA GLY A 105 17.04 -0.26 -15.19
C GLY A 105 15.53 -0.20 -15.06
N LYS A 106 15.03 1.01 -14.83
CA LYS A 106 13.59 1.31 -14.79
C LYS A 106 12.99 1.34 -16.21
N PRO A 107 11.69 1.02 -16.37
CA PRO A 107 10.98 1.06 -17.65
C PRO A 107 10.72 2.49 -18.14
N VAL A 108 11.76 3.15 -18.69
CA VAL A 108 11.73 4.56 -19.13
C VAL A 108 11.74 4.74 -20.65
N THR A 109 12.14 3.72 -21.43
CA THR A 109 12.04 3.74 -22.89
C THR A 109 10.67 3.24 -23.33
N GLU A 110 10.20 3.66 -24.50
CA GLU A 110 8.87 3.26 -24.99
C GLU A 110 8.68 1.73 -25.06
N GLU A 111 9.67 0.99 -25.61
CA GLU A 111 9.64 -0.48 -25.66
C GLU A 111 9.53 -1.06 -24.25
N TYR A 112 10.35 -0.57 -23.32
CA TYR A 112 10.43 -1.14 -21.96
C TYR A 112 9.17 -0.82 -21.15
N THR A 113 8.66 0.40 -21.22
CA THR A 113 7.39 0.80 -20.61
C THR A 113 6.23 -0.03 -21.18
N LYS A 114 6.22 -0.29 -22.50
CA LYS A 114 5.17 -1.10 -23.15
C LYS A 114 5.22 -2.56 -22.70
N ALA A 115 6.42 -3.12 -22.56
CA ALA A 115 6.62 -4.47 -22.05
C ALA A 115 6.20 -4.60 -20.58
N TYR A 116 6.53 -3.62 -19.73
CA TYR A 116 6.06 -3.58 -18.35
C TYR A 116 4.53 -3.52 -18.26
N ALA A 117 3.88 -2.70 -19.09
CA ALA A 117 2.42 -2.62 -19.14
C ALA A 117 1.77 -3.94 -19.63
N ALA A 118 2.45 -4.69 -20.51
CA ALA A 118 2.01 -6.03 -20.92
C ALA A 118 2.15 -7.05 -19.79
N TYR A 119 3.22 -6.99 -19.00
CA TYR A 119 3.36 -7.78 -17.78
C TYR A 119 2.26 -7.47 -16.77
N ALA A 120 2.00 -6.19 -16.48
CA ALA A 120 0.95 -5.77 -15.56
C ALA A 120 -0.44 -6.28 -16.01
N TYR A 121 -0.74 -6.22 -17.31
CA TYR A 121 -1.95 -6.81 -17.88
C TYR A 121 -2.03 -8.32 -17.65
N TYR A 122 -0.93 -9.04 -17.93
CA TYR A 122 -0.87 -10.49 -17.76
C TYR A 122 -1.08 -10.89 -16.30
N LEU A 123 -0.40 -10.21 -15.37
CA LEU A 123 -0.53 -10.41 -13.93
C LEU A 123 -1.97 -10.16 -13.45
N ALA A 124 -2.57 -9.04 -13.86
CA ALA A 124 -3.95 -8.69 -13.52
C ALA A 124 -4.96 -9.72 -14.06
N ARG A 125 -4.75 -10.18 -15.30
CA ARG A 125 -5.62 -11.20 -15.92
C ARG A 125 -5.51 -12.56 -15.22
N HIS A 126 -4.30 -12.99 -14.87
CA HIS A 126 -4.05 -14.27 -14.19
C HIS A 126 -4.72 -14.34 -12.81
N PHE A 127 -4.67 -13.24 -12.06
CA PHE A 127 -5.22 -13.16 -10.70
C PHE A 127 -6.63 -12.56 -10.60
N LYS A 128 -7.32 -12.37 -11.74
CA LYS A 128 -8.68 -11.84 -11.77
C LYS A 128 -9.61 -12.63 -10.83
N GLY A 129 -10.36 -11.92 -10.00
CA GLY A 129 -11.27 -12.49 -9.00
C GLY A 129 -10.60 -12.90 -7.68
N ARG A 130 -9.26 -12.87 -7.60
CA ARG A 130 -8.47 -13.17 -6.39
C ARG A 130 -7.70 -11.95 -5.89
N VAL A 131 -7.34 -11.04 -6.78
CA VAL A 131 -6.59 -9.82 -6.48
C VAL A 131 -7.27 -8.61 -7.12
N ASN A 132 -7.47 -7.56 -6.33
CA ASN A 132 -8.12 -6.33 -6.76
C ASN A 132 -7.31 -5.06 -6.46
N LEU A 133 -6.17 -5.18 -5.79
CA LEU A 133 -5.29 -4.06 -5.44
C LEU A 133 -3.94 -4.26 -6.14
N TYR A 134 -3.57 -3.33 -7.01
CA TYR A 134 -2.30 -3.36 -7.73
C TYR A 134 -1.60 -2.02 -7.59
N GLU A 135 -0.34 -2.06 -7.16
CA GLU A 135 0.50 -0.88 -7.03
C GLU A 135 1.53 -0.85 -8.15
N ILE A 136 1.62 0.28 -8.86
CA ILE A 136 2.58 0.44 -9.95
C ILE A 136 3.92 0.87 -9.37
N TRP A 137 4.87 -0.07 -9.36
CA TRP A 137 6.26 0.09 -8.92
C TRP A 137 6.43 0.26 -7.40
N ASN A 138 7.66 0.10 -6.90
CA ASN A 138 8.06 0.42 -5.52
C ASN A 138 9.13 1.51 -5.49
N GLU A 139 8.89 2.60 -4.76
CA GLU A 139 9.83 3.71 -4.54
C GLU A 139 10.59 4.17 -5.80
N TRP A 140 9.85 4.69 -6.78
CA TRP A 140 10.38 5.06 -8.10
C TRP A 140 11.55 6.06 -8.06
N ASP A 141 11.66 6.90 -7.04
CA ASP A 141 12.68 7.92 -6.86
C ASP A 141 13.98 7.39 -6.21
N THR A 142 14.03 6.13 -5.79
CA THR A 142 15.19 5.54 -5.10
C THR A 142 15.95 4.54 -5.96
N THR A 143 16.98 3.92 -5.38
CA THR A 143 17.73 2.82 -5.99
C THR A 143 17.21 1.44 -5.60
N THR A 144 16.02 1.36 -4.99
CA THR A 144 15.38 0.11 -4.60
C THR A 144 15.25 -0.83 -5.80
N GLY A 145 15.49 -2.13 -5.58
CA GLY A 145 15.58 -3.14 -6.65
C GLY A 145 16.91 -3.11 -7.44
N GLY A 146 17.92 -2.38 -6.96
CA GLY A 146 19.24 -2.29 -7.64
C GLY A 146 19.22 -1.42 -8.90
N MET A 147 18.24 -0.52 -9.02
CA MET A 147 17.98 0.27 -10.22
C MET A 147 18.48 1.73 -10.05
N PRO A 148 18.74 2.50 -11.13
CA PRO A 148 19.00 3.93 -11.01
C PRO A 148 17.75 4.69 -10.52
N LYS A 149 17.94 5.86 -9.90
CA LYS A 149 16.84 6.74 -9.47
C LYS A 149 15.98 7.17 -10.66
N GLY A 150 14.67 7.12 -10.50
CA GLY A 150 13.70 7.57 -11.50
C GLY A 150 13.29 9.02 -11.26
N ASN A 151 12.69 9.65 -12.29
CA ASN A 151 12.08 10.97 -12.19
C ASN A 151 10.55 10.90 -12.36
N VAL A 152 9.84 11.95 -11.95
CA VAL A 152 8.37 12.00 -12.01
C VAL A 152 7.83 11.83 -13.43
N ALA A 153 8.44 12.50 -14.42
CA ALA A 153 7.95 12.48 -15.79
C ALA A 153 7.96 11.07 -16.41
N ASP A 154 9.00 10.28 -16.14
CA ASP A 154 9.07 8.91 -16.62
C ASP A 154 8.12 7.98 -15.86
N TYR A 155 7.87 8.22 -14.57
CA TYR A 155 6.83 7.51 -13.82
C TYR A 155 5.43 7.81 -14.38
N GLN A 156 5.14 9.06 -14.73
CA GLN A 156 3.87 9.43 -15.36
C GLN A 156 3.67 8.67 -16.69
N LYS A 157 4.71 8.54 -17.53
CA LYS A 157 4.65 7.73 -18.76
C LYS A 157 4.34 6.26 -18.45
N LEU A 158 5.00 5.69 -17.44
CA LEU A 158 4.75 4.32 -17.00
C LEU A 158 3.31 4.10 -16.56
N VAL A 159 2.79 4.99 -15.71
CA VAL A 159 1.42 4.91 -15.20
C VAL A 159 0.41 5.08 -16.32
N LYS A 160 0.57 6.08 -17.20
CA LYS A 160 -0.36 6.32 -18.33
C LYS A 160 -0.47 5.12 -19.27
N MET A 161 0.61 4.37 -19.47
CA MET A 161 0.57 3.16 -20.30
C MET A 161 0.05 1.93 -19.56
N THR A 162 0.31 1.82 -18.25
CA THR A 162 0.00 0.64 -17.45
C THR A 162 -1.44 0.65 -16.92
N TYR A 163 -1.92 1.77 -16.40
CA TYR A 163 -3.27 1.91 -15.82
C TYR A 163 -4.38 1.40 -16.75
N PRO A 164 -4.53 1.88 -18.01
CA PRO A 164 -5.63 1.43 -18.88
C PRO A 164 -5.57 -0.06 -19.20
N ARG A 165 -4.36 -0.65 -19.23
CA ARG A 165 -4.17 -2.09 -19.43
C ARG A 165 -4.73 -2.89 -18.27
N ILE A 166 -4.41 -2.52 -17.03
CA ILE A 166 -4.98 -3.16 -15.83
C ILE A 166 -6.50 -3.00 -15.81
N LYS A 167 -7.01 -1.77 -16.02
CA LYS A 167 -8.45 -1.49 -16.00
C LYS A 167 -9.24 -2.22 -17.10
N SER A 168 -8.60 -2.60 -18.21
CA SER A 168 -9.22 -3.41 -19.26
C SER A 168 -9.56 -4.84 -18.81
N VAL A 169 -8.88 -5.36 -17.80
CA VAL A 169 -9.15 -6.68 -17.21
C VAL A 169 -10.42 -6.65 -16.36
N ASP A 170 -10.52 -5.63 -15.49
CA ASP A 170 -11.69 -5.35 -14.66
C ASP A 170 -11.65 -3.88 -14.20
N LYS A 171 -12.73 -3.13 -14.47
CA LYS A 171 -12.87 -1.73 -14.06
C LYS A 171 -12.93 -1.56 -12.53
N LYS A 172 -13.21 -2.62 -11.78
CA LYS A 172 -13.26 -2.63 -10.30
C LYS A 172 -11.89 -2.83 -9.64
N ILE A 173 -10.83 -3.15 -10.39
CA ILE A 173 -9.48 -3.19 -9.83
C ILE A 173 -9.09 -1.78 -9.38
N THR A 174 -8.58 -1.64 -8.15
CA THR A 174 -7.97 -0.40 -7.67
C THR A 174 -6.51 -0.38 -8.11
N VAL A 175 -6.16 0.58 -8.96
CA VAL A 175 -4.77 0.86 -9.32
C VAL A 175 -4.22 1.96 -8.42
N ILE A 176 -3.23 1.59 -7.60
CA ILE A 176 -2.51 2.43 -6.67
C ILE A 176 -1.27 2.99 -7.38
N THR A 177 -1.07 4.30 -7.30
CA THR A 177 0.06 5.03 -7.90
C THR A 177 0.69 5.98 -6.88
N GLY A 178 1.74 6.70 -7.26
CA GLY A 178 2.43 7.62 -6.34
C GLY A 178 3.47 6.92 -5.47
N SER A 179 3.88 5.72 -5.87
CA SER A 179 4.85 4.83 -5.21
C SER A 179 6.26 5.39 -5.20
N PHE A 180 6.43 6.50 -4.48
CA PHE A 180 7.69 7.15 -4.17
C PHE A 180 8.07 6.89 -2.71
N SER A 181 9.35 7.01 -2.40
CA SER A 181 9.86 6.95 -1.04
C SER A 181 9.43 8.15 -0.20
N HIS A 182 9.84 8.16 1.07
CA HIS A 182 9.65 9.29 1.98
C HIS A 182 10.15 10.63 1.41
N ALA A 183 11.12 10.63 0.48
CA ALA A 183 11.63 11.86 -0.15
C ALA A 183 10.55 12.63 -0.94
N ALA A 184 9.44 11.97 -1.32
CA ALA A 184 8.29 12.60 -1.95
C ALA A 184 7.55 13.61 -1.08
N LEU A 185 7.80 13.58 0.24
CA LEU A 185 7.10 14.37 1.25
C LEU A 185 8.06 15.27 2.05
N ASP A 186 9.30 15.48 1.58
CA ASP A 186 10.32 16.28 2.29
C ASP A 186 9.86 17.70 2.63
N VAL A 187 9.08 18.31 1.73
CA VAL A 187 8.52 19.65 1.96
C VAL A 187 7.61 19.69 3.19
N ALA A 188 6.89 18.59 3.48
CA ALA A 188 5.96 18.52 4.60
C ALA A 188 6.68 18.56 5.95
N VAL A 189 7.90 18.02 6.02
CA VAL A 189 8.70 17.99 7.25
C VAL A 189 9.67 19.16 7.37
N GLY A 190 9.89 19.90 6.28
CA GLY A 190 10.83 21.01 6.19
C GLY A 190 12.29 20.58 5.95
N GLU A 191 12.53 19.33 5.56
CA GLU A 191 13.89 18.80 5.35
C GLU A 191 14.49 19.28 4.03
N SER A 192 13.69 19.42 2.98
CA SER A 192 14.12 19.97 1.70
C SER A 192 12.94 20.50 0.88
N LYS A 193 13.22 21.09 -0.29
CA LYS A 193 12.19 21.52 -1.26
C LYS A 193 11.69 20.40 -2.17
N ARG A 194 12.18 19.16 -2.02
CA ARG A 194 11.75 18.02 -2.85
C ARG A 194 10.30 17.68 -2.56
N ASN A 195 9.54 17.40 -3.62
CA ASN A 195 8.11 17.17 -3.53
C ASN A 195 7.57 16.30 -4.69
N PHE A 196 8.12 15.10 -4.84
CA PHE A 196 7.74 14.18 -5.93
C PHE A 196 6.23 13.89 -5.95
N LEU A 197 5.56 13.87 -4.79
CA LEU A 197 4.13 13.60 -4.73
C LEU A 197 3.32 14.73 -5.39
N ALA A 198 3.58 16.00 -5.05
CA ALA A 198 2.87 17.10 -5.67
C ALA A 198 3.23 17.27 -7.16
N ASP A 199 4.50 17.04 -7.53
CA ASP A 199 4.95 17.09 -8.92
C ASP A 199 4.25 16.01 -9.78
N TYR A 200 3.91 14.87 -9.18
CA TYR A 200 3.17 13.79 -9.82
C TYR A 200 1.66 14.08 -9.92
N MET A 201 1.06 14.57 -8.84
CA MET A 201 -0.39 14.78 -8.72
C MET A 201 -0.85 15.97 -9.55
N SER A 202 -1.39 15.67 -10.73
CA SER A 202 -1.98 16.65 -11.65
C SER A 202 -3.39 16.24 -12.08
N PRO A 203 -4.24 17.16 -12.57
CA PRO A 203 -5.56 16.82 -13.09
C PRO A 203 -5.51 15.74 -14.19
N GLU A 204 -4.44 15.70 -14.97
CA GLU A 204 -4.22 14.66 -15.97
C GLU A 204 -3.97 13.30 -15.30
N MET A 205 -3.06 13.21 -14.33
CA MET A 205 -2.72 11.96 -13.65
C MET A 205 -3.88 11.41 -12.79
N ALA A 206 -4.81 12.26 -12.36
CA ALA A 206 -6.04 11.83 -11.69
C ALA A 206 -6.88 10.85 -12.52
N SER A 207 -6.80 10.92 -13.86
CA SER A 207 -7.50 10.01 -14.77
C SER A 207 -6.85 8.62 -14.87
N TYR A 208 -5.62 8.48 -14.37
CA TYR A 208 -4.82 7.26 -14.39
C TYR A 208 -4.51 6.74 -12.97
N THR A 209 -5.31 7.16 -11.99
CA THR A 209 -5.09 6.84 -10.58
C THR A 209 -6.42 6.52 -9.91
N ASP A 210 -6.53 5.39 -9.20
CA ASP A 210 -7.68 5.12 -8.32
C ASP A 210 -7.34 5.45 -6.86
N ALA A 211 -6.08 5.21 -6.48
CA ALA A 211 -5.55 5.50 -5.15
C ALA A 211 -4.11 6.02 -5.19
N ILE A 212 -3.74 6.84 -4.22
CA ILE A 212 -2.36 7.29 -3.99
C ILE A 212 -1.73 6.49 -2.86
N ALA A 213 -0.50 6.01 -3.09
CA ALA A 213 0.40 5.43 -2.10
C ALA A 213 1.35 6.50 -1.53
N ILE A 214 1.69 6.39 -0.25
CA ILE A 214 2.76 7.17 0.40
C ILE A 214 3.55 6.31 1.38
N HIS A 215 4.85 6.56 1.50
CA HIS A 215 5.77 5.93 2.47
C HIS A 215 6.31 6.98 3.45
N PRO A 216 5.54 7.44 4.46
CA PRO A 216 5.89 8.58 5.32
C PRO A 216 6.93 8.25 6.40
N TYR A 217 7.99 7.50 6.07
CA TYR A 217 9.02 7.13 7.03
C TYR A 217 9.71 8.35 7.66
N VAL A 218 10.05 8.19 8.94
CA VAL A 218 10.84 9.16 9.72
C VAL A 218 12.15 8.56 10.24
N ALA A 219 12.28 7.22 10.28
CA ALA A 219 13.41 6.51 10.87
C ALA A 219 14.78 6.94 10.30
N TYR A 220 14.85 7.24 9.00
CA TYR A 220 16.08 7.59 8.29
C TYR A 220 16.35 9.09 8.16
N ARG A 221 15.45 9.92 8.69
CA ARG A 221 15.62 11.37 8.64
C ARG A 221 16.58 11.83 9.75
N LYS A 222 17.26 12.96 9.54
CA LYS A 222 18.08 13.56 10.60
C LYS A 222 17.19 14.22 11.64
N LYS A 223 17.61 14.25 12.91
CA LYS A 223 16.96 15.08 13.94
C LYS A 223 16.90 16.56 13.48
N PRO A 224 15.79 17.28 13.73
CA PRO A 224 14.56 16.85 14.40
C PRO A 224 13.51 16.22 13.47
N TYR A 225 13.84 15.92 12.22
CA TYR A 225 12.88 15.44 11.22
C TYR A 225 12.44 13.98 11.42
N ASN A 226 13.03 13.26 12.37
CA ASN A 226 12.75 11.84 12.65
C ASN A 226 11.67 11.60 13.72
N GLU A 227 10.99 12.65 14.16
CA GLU A 227 9.96 12.57 15.20
C GLU A 227 8.60 12.09 14.66
N TYR A 228 7.77 11.54 15.55
CA TYR A 228 6.39 11.12 15.21
C TYR A 228 5.53 12.29 14.69
N SER A 229 5.74 13.51 15.19
CA SER A 229 5.07 14.72 14.69
C SER A 229 5.29 14.90 13.18
N LYS A 230 6.47 14.54 12.67
CA LYS A 230 6.83 14.61 11.25
C LYS A 230 6.21 13.52 10.41
N TYR A 231 5.92 12.36 10.98
CA TYR A 231 5.04 11.38 10.33
C TYR A 231 3.63 11.99 10.14
N ILE A 232 3.09 12.68 11.14
CA ILE A 232 1.78 13.34 11.07
C ILE A 232 1.76 14.49 10.04
N ASP A 233 2.81 15.32 10.00
CA ASP A 233 2.92 16.40 9.02
C ASP A 233 2.84 15.85 7.58
N GLN A 234 3.55 14.75 7.29
CA GLN A 234 3.56 14.11 5.98
C GLN A 234 2.18 13.59 5.54
N ILE A 235 1.45 12.89 6.42
CA ILE A 235 0.15 12.30 6.08
C ILE A 235 -0.93 13.38 5.94
N LYS A 236 -0.89 14.45 6.75
CA LYS A 236 -1.78 15.60 6.61
C LYS A 236 -1.49 16.35 5.32
N TYR A 237 -0.22 16.51 4.96
CA TYR A 237 0.17 17.13 3.70
C TYR A 237 -0.35 16.33 2.50
N ALA A 238 -0.12 15.02 2.46
CA ALA A 238 -0.63 14.15 1.40
C ALA A 238 -2.17 14.19 1.31
N LYS A 239 -2.87 14.17 2.45
CA LYS A 239 -4.33 14.33 2.49
C LYS A 239 -4.76 15.69 1.93
N SER A 240 -4.03 16.76 2.23
CA SER A 240 -4.33 18.09 1.69
C SER A 240 -4.14 18.15 0.17
N LEU A 241 -3.14 17.48 -0.40
CA LEU A 241 -2.98 17.37 -1.85
C LEU A 241 -4.18 16.63 -2.47
N LEU A 242 -4.60 15.51 -1.86
CA LEU A 242 -5.75 14.75 -2.32
C LEU A 242 -7.03 15.60 -2.38
N MET A 243 -7.23 16.49 -1.40
CA MET A 243 -8.41 17.35 -1.31
C MET A 243 -8.37 18.56 -2.25
N ASN A 244 -7.17 19.06 -2.59
CA ASN A 244 -7.02 20.34 -3.30
C ASN A 244 -6.59 20.21 -4.76
N VAL A 245 -5.97 19.11 -5.17
CA VAL A 245 -5.64 18.86 -6.58
C VAL A 245 -6.90 18.37 -7.31
N ALA A 246 -7.29 19.06 -8.39
CA ALA A 246 -8.48 18.71 -9.14
C ALA A 246 -8.43 17.25 -9.64
N GLY A 247 -9.55 16.53 -9.51
CA GLY A 247 -9.67 15.12 -9.87
C GLY A 247 -9.28 14.11 -8.78
N TYR A 248 -8.67 14.55 -7.67
CA TYR A 248 -8.23 13.64 -6.59
C TYR A 248 -9.17 13.54 -5.38
N LYS A 249 -10.12 14.47 -5.20
CA LYS A 249 -10.94 14.56 -3.98
C LYS A 249 -11.65 13.26 -3.59
N GLU A 250 -12.12 12.50 -4.57
CA GLU A 250 -12.83 11.22 -4.38
C GLU A 250 -11.91 9.99 -4.49
N LYS A 251 -10.61 10.18 -4.71
CA LYS A 251 -9.63 9.10 -4.80
C LYS A 251 -9.22 8.64 -3.41
N GLN A 252 -8.68 7.44 -3.32
CA GLN A 252 -8.24 6.88 -2.05
C GLN A 252 -6.80 7.30 -1.72
N LEU A 253 -6.45 7.32 -0.43
CA LEU A 253 -5.09 7.54 0.05
C LEU A 253 -4.67 6.40 0.98
N PHE A 254 -3.57 5.74 0.64
CA PHE A 254 -2.99 4.61 1.35
C PHE A 254 -1.59 4.97 1.86
N ILE A 255 -1.30 4.56 3.08
CA ILE A 255 0.07 4.36 3.53
C ILE A 255 0.42 2.91 3.19
N THR A 256 1.13 2.71 2.09
CA THR A 256 1.51 1.38 1.59
C THR A 256 2.75 0.83 2.27
N GLU A 257 3.52 1.68 2.95
CA GLU A 257 4.55 1.28 3.89
C GLU A 257 4.74 2.33 4.99
N MET A 258 4.90 1.86 6.22
CA MET A 258 5.35 2.64 7.36
C MET A 258 5.91 1.71 8.43
N GLY A 259 6.80 2.22 9.26
CA GLY A 259 7.34 1.44 10.37
C GLY A 259 8.43 2.19 11.12
N TRP A 260 8.80 1.62 12.26
CA TRP A 260 9.93 2.06 13.06
C TRP A 260 10.77 0.83 13.39
N THR A 261 12.06 0.89 13.12
CA THR A 261 12.96 -0.22 13.43
C THR A 261 13.33 -0.23 14.90
N THR A 262 13.46 -1.42 15.49
CA THR A 262 14.06 -1.62 16.81
C THR A 262 15.56 -1.90 16.74
N PHE A 263 16.13 -2.02 15.53
CA PHE A 263 17.55 -2.32 15.30
C PHE A 263 18.27 -1.10 14.72
N ASP A 264 19.60 -1.15 14.78
CA ASP A 264 20.54 -0.09 14.42
C ASP A 264 20.45 1.13 15.35
N PRO A 265 21.41 1.31 16.29
CA PRO A 265 21.41 2.43 17.25
C PRO A 265 21.30 3.84 16.63
N ARG A 266 21.59 3.99 15.33
CA ARG A 266 21.46 5.27 14.62
C ARG A 266 20.02 5.66 14.36
N PHE A 267 19.12 4.68 14.22
CA PHE A 267 17.74 4.85 13.76
C PHE A 267 16.70 4.21 14.69
N SER A 268 17.13 3.28 15.55
CA SER A 268 16.27 2.45 16.37
C SER A 268 15.43 3.24 17.37
N VAL A 269 14.21 2.79 17.57
CA VAL A 269 13.37 3.13 18.73
C VAL A 269 13.27 1.95 19.68
N SER A 270 12.79 2.16 20.90
CA SER A 270 12.50 1.06 21.82
C SER A 270 11.33 0.21 21.31
N ASP A 271 11.22 -1.04 21.77
CA ASP A 271 10.06 -1.90 21.43
C ASP A 271 8.72 -1.29 21.92
N ASP A 272 8.75 -0.55 23.04
CA ASP A 272 7.61 0.23 23.54
C ASP A 272 7.23 1.38 22.60
N ASP A 273 8.22 2.13 22.12
CA ASP A 273 7.99 3.22 21.17
C ASP A 273 7.53 2.70 19.82
N GLN A 274 8.08 1.58 19.33
CA GLN A 274 7.59 0.94 18.09
C GLN A 274 6.10 0.62 18.21
N ALA A 275 5.69 -0.05 19.30
CA ALA A 275 4.30 -0.40 19.54
C ALA A 275 3.40 0.84 19.64
N LYS A 276 3.83 1.85 20.41
CA LYS A 276 3.11 3.10 20.57
C LYS A 276 2.93 3.84 19.24
N TYR A 277 4.01 4.01 18.46
CA TYR A 277 3.97 4.74 17.20
C TYR A 277 3.13 4.04 16.14
N ILE A 278 3.24 2.71 15.99
CA ILE A 278 2.43 1.96 15.01
C ILE A 278 0.94 2.02 15.36
N LEU A 279 0.57 1.82 16.63
CA LEU A 279 -0.83 1.88 17.06
C LEU A 279 -1.44 3.27 16.89
N ASN A 280 -0.70 4.31 17.28
CA ASN A 280 -1.13 5.70 17.06
C ASN A 280 -1.26 6.01 15.58
N ALA A 281 -0.32 5.55 14.75
CA ALA A 281 -0.33 5.84 13.33
C ALA A 281 -1.52 5.21 12.59
N ILE A 282 -1.96 4.00 12.99
CA ILE A 282 -3.19 3.38 12.50
C ILE A 282 -4.41 4.20 12.91
N LYS A 283 -4.46 4.67 14.16
CA LYS A 283 -5.55 5.51 14.68
C LYS A 283 -5.61 6.85 13.96
N ASP A 284 -4.49 7.56 13.88
CA ASP A 284 -4.38 8.89 13.28
C ASP A 284 -4.71 8.84 11.78
N ALA A 285 -4.28 7.79 11.06
CA ALA A 285 -4.65 7.60 9.66
C ALA A 285 -6.18 7.48 9.48
N LYS A 286 -6.88 6.77 10.38
CA LYS A 286 -8.35 6.69 10.35
C LYS A 286 -9.00 8.04 10.63
N GLU A 287 -8.53 8.75 11.66
CA GLU A 287 -9.07 10.06 12.05
C GLU A 287 -8.88 11.12 10.94
N ILE A 288 -7.76 11.07 10.22
CA ILE A 288 -7.48 11.96 9.07
C ILE A 288 -8.27 11.52 7.81
N GLY A 289 -8.85 10.33 7.82
CA GLY A 289 -9.65 9.80 6.71
C GLY A 289 -8.82 9.24 5.56
N LEU A 290 -7.74 8.50 5.88
CA LEU A 290 -7.05 7.64 4.93
C LEU A 290 -7.81 6.32 4.76
N ASN A 291 -7.55 5.63 3.64
CA ASN A 291 -8.21 4.38 3.29
C ASN A 291 -7.43 3.15 3.73
N GLY A 292 -6.13 3.26 4.00
CA GLY A 292 -5.37 2.11 4.49
C GLY A 292 -3.99 2.42 5.04
N VAL A 293 -3.50 1.51 5.87
CA VAL A 293 -2.16 1.51 6.47
C VAL A 293 -1.60 0.09 6.42
N ILE A 294 -0.40 -0.02 5.86
CA ILE A 294 0.38 -1.24 5.77
C ILE A 294 1.65 -1.08 6.60
N ILE A 295 1.82 -1.92 7.61
CA ILE A 295 3.02 -1.94 8.44
C ILE A 295 4.13 -2.67 7.68
N TYR A 296 5.27 -2.02 7.51
CA TYR A 296 6.53 -2.66 7.14
C TYR A 296 7.34 -2.91 8.41
N SER A 297 7.56 -4.16 8.82
CA SER A 297 7.12 -5.42 8.18
C SER A 297 6.50 -6.38 9.18
N LEU A 298 5.98 -7.50 8.69
CA LEU A 298 5.43 -8.53 9.56
C LEU A 298 6.51 -9.11 10.48
N LYS A 299 7.68 -9.44 9.95
CA LYS A 299 8.71 -10.20 10.67
C LYS A 299 10.10 -9.56 10.57
N ASP A 300 10.84 -9.58 11.67
CA ASP A 300 12.25 -9.17 11.71
C ASP A 300 13.06 -10.04 10.73
N GLY A 301 13.90 -9.37 9.94
CA GLY A 301 14.68 -9.97 8.85
C GLY A 301 15.79 -10.90 9.33
N GLY A 302 16.25 -10.73 10.58
CA GLY A 302 17.33 -11.54 11.14
C GLY A 302 17.75 -11.11 12.55
N LYS A 303 19.05 -11.21 12.82
CA LYS A 303 19.67 -10.96 14.14
C LYS A 303 20.74 -9.88 14.10
N ASN A 304 20.97 -9.24 12.94
CA ASN A 304 21.99 -8.22 12.81
C ASN A 304 21.46 -6.90 13.37
N TYR A 305 21.72 -6.66 14.65
CA TYR A 305 21.31 -5.46 15.36
C TYR A 305 21.94 -4.16 14.82
N PHE A 306 22.85 -4.22 13.84
CA PHE A 306 23.42 -3.07 13.15
C PHE A 306 22.82 -2.84 11.75
N ASN A 307 21.81 -3.64 11.37
CA ASN A 307 21.06 -3.50 10.14
C ASN A 307 19.61 -3.09 10.47
N SER A 308 19.25 -1.85 10.17
CA SER A 308 17.91 -1.31 10.44
C SER A 308 16.80 -2.11 9.78
N GLU A 309 17.03 -2.62 8.56
CA GLU A 309 16.06 -3.39 7.78
C GLU A 309 15.64 -4.69 8.48
N GLU A 310 16.50 -5.24 9.34
CA GLU A 310 16.19 -6.47 10.08
C GLU A 310 15.29 -6.24 11.30
N GLY A 311 15.10 -5.01 11.76
CA GLY A 311 14.38 -4.68 13.01
C GLY A 311 12.99 -4.06 12.85
N PHE A 312 12.44 -4.01 11.63
CA PHE A 312 11.11 -3.45 11.37
C PHE A 312 9.94 -4.38 11.70
N GLY A 313 10.21 -5.66 11.93
CA GLY A 313 9.18 -6.64 12.21
C GLY A 313 8.37 -6.30 13.45
N ILE A 314 7.09 -6.67 13.42
CA ILE A 314 6.23 -6.71 14.61
C ILE A 314 6.26 -8.11 15.27
N PHE A 315 6.76 -9.12 14.57
CA PHE A 315 7.23 -10.38 15.12
C PHE A 315 8.75 -10.45 15.03
N ASP A 316 9.39 -11.09 16.01
CA ASP A 316 10.83 -11.31 15.97
C ASP A 316 11.22 -12.32 14.88
N TYR A 317 12.53 -12.52 14.69
CA TYR A 317 13.01 -13.42 13.64
C TYR A 317 12.64 -14.90 13.86
N LYS A 318 12.11 -15.28 15.03
CA LYS A 318 11.60 -16.61 15.40
C LYS A 318 10.07 -16.69 15.43
N TRP A 319 9.35 -15.65 14.99
CA TRP A 319 7.89 -15.55 15.06
C TRP A 319 7.30 -15.36 16.46
N ASN A 320 8.11 -14.99 17.46
CA ASN A 320 7.56 -14.53 18.73
C ASN A 320 6.98 -13.13 18.54
N ALA A 321 5.82 -12.87 19.13
CA ALA A 321 5.22 -11.55 19.08
C ALA A 321 6.08 -10.54 19.84
N LYS A 322 6.45 -9.43 19.19
CA LYS A 322 6.95 -8.24 19.87
C LYS A 322 5.77 -7.46 20.47
N LYS A 323 6.03 -6.42 21.26
CA LYS A 323 4.96 -5.63 21.90
C LYS A 323 3.89 -5.16 20.91
N THR A 324 4.31 -4.72 19.72
CA THR A 324 3.39 -4.31 18.66
C THR A 324 2.41 -5.42 18.28
N ALA A 325 2.91 -6.61 17.93
CA ALA A 325 2.05 -7.74 17.54
C ALA A 325 1.16 -8.21 18.70
N SER A 326 1.69 -8.30 19.93
CA SER A 326 0.91 -8.67 21.11
C SER A 326 -0.30 -7.74 21.31
N ASN A 327 -0.08 -6.43 21.27
CA ASN A 327 -1.16 -5.44 21.41
C ASN A 327 -2.20 -5.55 20.29
N LEU A 328 -1.75 -5.79 19.05
CA LEU A 328 -2.66 -5.96 17.91
C LEU A 328 -3.49 -7.24 18.00
N ILE A 329 -2.89 -8.35 18.47
CA ILE A 329 -3.60 -9.61 18.74
C ILE A 329 -4.67 -9.39 19.81
N ASP A 330 -4.35 -8.66 20.88
CA ASP A 330 -5.31 -8.39 21.95
C ASP A 330 -6.46 -7.50 21.47
N LEU A 331 -6.18 -6.46 20.66
CA LEU A 331 -7.21 -5.65 20.02
C LEU A 331 -8.08 -6.47 19.04
N CYS A 332 -7.47 -7.40 18.31
CA CYS A 332 -8.17 -8.30 17.39
C CYS A 332 -9.14 -9.23 18.15
N LYS A 333 -8.70 -9.82 19.27
CA LYS A 333 -9.55 -10.64 20.16
C LYS A 333 -10.63 -9.80 20.85
N GLY A 334 -10.30 -8.58 21.28
CA GLY A 334 -11.24 -7.64 21.89
C GLY A 334 -12.39 -7.28 20.94
N LYS A 335 -12.13 -7.11 19.64
CA LYS A 335 -13.18 -6.96 18.62
C LYS A 335 -14.05 -8.21 18.47
N SER A 336 -13.46 -9.40 18.58
CA SER A 336 -14.25 -10.65 18.58
C SER A 336 -15.15 -10.77 19.81
N ASN A 337 -14.79 -10.17 20.94
CA ASN A 337 -15.61 -10.15 22.16
C ASN A 337 -16.68 -9.03 22.12
N ALA A 338 -16.40 -7.88 21.52
CA ALA A 338 -17.40 -6.84 21.28
C ALA A 338 -18.51 -7.28 20.30
N ILE A 339 -18.28 -8.32 19.49
CA ILE A 339 -19.33 -8.95 18.66
C ILE A 339 -20.27 -9.85 19.49
N LYS A 340 -19.92 -10.18 20.75
CA LYS A 340 -20.85 -10.84 21.70
C LYS A 340 -21.68 -9.86 22.53
N GLU A 341 -21.31 -8.60 22.59
CA GLU A 341 -22.03 -7.54 23.29
C GLU A 341 -22.22 -6.36 22.34
N GLY A 342 -23.28 -6.47 21.54
CA GLY A 342 -23.75 -5.55 20.50
C GLY A 342 -23.09 -4.17 20.41
N LEU A 343 -22.40 -3.96 19.29
CA LEU A 343 -22.29 -2.68 18.58
C LEU A 343 -23.21 -2.70 17.37
#